data_AF-A0A2G2XQ42-F1
#
_entry.id   AF-A0A2G2XQ42-F1
#
_cell.length_a   1.000
_cell.length_b   1.000
_cell.length_c   1.000
_cell.angle_alpha   90.00
_cell.angle_beta   90.00
_cell.angle_gamma   90.00
#
_symmetry.space_group_name_H-M   'P 1'
#
loop_
_entity.id
_entity.type
_entity.pdbx_description
1 polymer ?
#
loop_
_entity_poly.entity_id
_entity_poly.type
_entity_poly.pdbx_seq_one_letter_code
_entity_poly.pdbx_strand_id
1 'polypeptide(L)'
;MLFEELRFYRLNLDSFKTPYIQHCILEMPICDVSSDLTIEVGSASLLFTGYKNEFPLVSRSGRIRKLLLEVKDTKVSRINLTDLPGRSDVFELAAKFCYGVNVEITISNMELLRCAVRFIEMIEDISEKNLDIHTEVFLKDAVFPNISNSISVLHRSETLLPVYEEVNLISQLTNAIANNTCKEQLTSGVSKLECNFPSKPIQCADSETPSDWWGKSLAVLYQDFFQRVLLAVTTKVLNKTLSAEF
;
A
#
# COMPACT_ATOMS: atom_id res chain seq x y z
N MET A 1 1.08 20.61 -16.45
CA MET A 1 -0.37 20.31 -16.58
C MET A 1 -1.03 20.10 -15.21
N LEU A 2 -0.44 19.29 -14.32
CA LEU A 2 -0.93 19.08 -12.94
C LEU A 2 -0.97 20.33 -12.03
N PHE A 3 -0.15 21.35 -12.34
CA PHE A 3 -0.04 22.58 -11.55
C PHE A 3 -1.16 23.60 -11.82
N GLU A 4 -1.90 23.51 -12.93
CA GLU A 4 -3.03 24.40 -13.21
C GLU A 4 -4.37 23.84 -12.67
N GLU A 5 -4.50 22.52 -12.51
CA GLU A 5 -5.74 21.91 -11.97
C GLU A 5 -5.92 22.16 -10.46
N LEU A 6 -4.84 22.32 -9.70
CA LEU A 6 -4.91 22.59 -8.25
C LEU A 6 -5.33 24.03 -7.93
N ARG A 7 -5.34 24.96 -8.90
CA ARG A 7 -5.86 26.32 -8.72
C ARG A 7 -7.39 26.38 -8.62
N PHE A 8 -8.10 25.33 -9.06
CA PHE A 8 -9.56 25.38 -9.24
C PHE A 8 -10.38 24.68 -8.15
N TYR A 9 -9.76 23.87 -7.29
CA TYR A 9 -10.49 23.22 -6.19
C TYR A 9 -10.59 24.13 -4.97
N ARG A 10 -11.48 25.14 -5.06
CA ARG A 10 -12.15 25.73 -3.89
C ARG A 10 -12.99 24.62 -3.24
N LEU A 11 -12.40 23.82 -2.37
CA LEU A 11 -13.13 22.84 -1.58
C LEU A 11 -13.53 23.46 -0.24
N ASN A 12 -14.79 23.21 0.10
CA ASN A 12 -15.53 23.83 1.19
C ASN A 12 -15.01 23.29 2.54
N LEU A 13 -14.37 24.15 3.34
CA LEU A 13 -13.66 23.83 4.59
C LEU A 13 -14.58 23.42 5.76
N ASP A 14 -15.91 23.47 5.60
CA ASP A 14 -16.83 23.34 6.74
C ASP A 14 -17.03 21.90 7.26
N SER A 15 -16.42 20.87 6.64
CA SER A 15 -16.68 19.46 7.02
C SER A 15 -15.72 18.83 8.04
N PHE A 16 -14.64 19.50 8.45
CA PHE A 16 -13.61 18.92 9.32
C PHE A 16 -13.66 19.48 10.74
N LYS A 17 -14.76 19.26 11.45
CA LYS A 17 -14.84 19.50 12.90
C LYS A 17 -14.84 18.17 13.64
N THR A 18 -13.65 17.65 13.94
CA THR A 18 -13.48 16.63 14.98
C THR A 18 -12.72 17.23 16.17
N PRO A 19 -13.10 16.92 17.43
CA PRO A 19 -12.56 17.59 18.62
C PRO A 19 -11.04 17.41 18.81
N TYR A 20 -10.43 16.40 18.18
CA TYR A 20 -9.02 16.07 18.33
C TYR A 20 -8.10 17.03 17.56
N ILE A 21 -8.57 17.57 16.43
CA ILE A 21 -7.83 18.52 15.60
C ILE A 21 -7.69 19.88 16.31
N GLN A 22 -8.63 20.24 17.19
CA GLN A 22 -8.62 21.51 17.93
C GLN A 22 -7.40 21.63 18.86
N HIS A 23 -6.93 20.52 19.46
CA HIS A 23 -5.79 20.55 20.38
C HIS A 23 -4.44 20.71 19.65
N CYS A 24 -4.29 20.11 18.47
CA CYS A 24 -3.07 20.27 17.67
C CYS A 24 -2.98 21.61 16.95
N ILE A 25 -4.13 22.25 16.64
CA ILE A 25 -4.16 23.59 16.02
C ILE A 25 -3.73 24.69 17.00
N LEU A 26 -3.98 24.51 18.30
CA LEU A 26 -3.72 25.55 19.31
C LEU A 26 -2.24 25.73 19.68
N GLU A 27 -1.37 24.77 19.35
CA GLU A 27 0.08 24.89 19.59
C GLU A 27 0.84 25.52 18.41
N MET A 28 0.16 25.80 17.30
CA MET A 28 0.78 26.45 16.14
C MET A 28 0.72 27.97 16.26
N PRO A 29 1.88 28.67 16.31
CA PRO A 29 1.86 30.11 16.26
C PRO A 29 1.21 30.52 14.94
N ILE A 30 0.19 31.37 15.04
CA ILE A 30 -0.55 31.92 13.91
C ILE A 30 0.46 32.69 13.05
N CYS A 31 0.96 32.06 11.98
CA CYS A 31 1.80 32.75 11.00
C CYS A 31 0.90 33.63 10.15
N ASP A 32 0.84 34.91 10.50
CA ASP A 32 0.03 35.95 9.85
C ASP A 32 0.63 36.41 8.49
N VAL A 33 1.30 35.50 7.78
CA VAL A 33 2.03 35.77 6.54
C VAL A 33 1.71 34.65 5.54
N SER A 34 1.39 35.03 4.29
CA SER A 34 1.38 34.14 3.12
C SER A 34 2.75 33.49 2.96
N SER A 35 2.98 32.38 3.65
CA SER A 35 4.22 31.63 3.54
C SER A 35 4.04 30.56 2.47
N ASP A 36 4.73 30.75 1.35
CA ASP A 36 4.83 29.69 0.34
C ASP A 36 5.60 28.51 0.93
N LEU A 37 5.04 27.31 0.84
CA LEU A 37 5.69 26.07 1.28
C LEU A 37 6.30 25.37 0.07
N THR A 38 7.62 25.21 0.06
CA THR A 38 8.33 24.45 -0.98
C THR A 38 8.75 23.10 -0.41
N ILE A 39 8.33 22.01 -1.03
CA ILE A 39 8.76 20.66 -0.69
C ILE A 39 9.63 20.12 -1.82
N GLU A 40 10.87 19.77 -1.49
CA GLU A 40 11.78 19.08 -2.39
C GLU A 40 11.72 17.58 -2.20
N VAL A 41 11.54 16.87 -3.32
CA VAL A 41 11.55 15.41 -3.38
C VAL A 41 12.56 15.01 -4.45
N GLY A 42 13.79 14.74 -4.02
CA GLY A 42 14.91 14.48 -4.92
C GLY A 42 15.21 15.68 -5.84
N SER A 43 14.96 15.53 -7.13
CA SER A 43 15.17 16.58 -8.15
C SER A 43 13.94 17.45 -8.42
N ALA A 44 12.78 17.06 -7.88
CA ALA A 44 11.55 17.82 -8.03
C ALA A 44 11.40 18.82 -6.87
N SER A 45 10.95 20.02 -7.18
CA SER A 45 10.51 21.01 -6.19
C SER A 45 9.04 21.30 -6.42
N LEU A 46 8.25 21.17 -5.37
CA LEU A 46 6.81 21.35 -5.39
C LEU A 46 6.47 22.56 -4.53
N LEU A 47 5.97 23.61 -5.19
CA LEU A 47 5.54 24.83 -4.54
C LEU A 47 4.05 24.73 -4.19
N PHE A 48 3.75 24.85 -2.91
CA PHE A 48 2.41 24.93 -2.36
C PHE A 48 2.17 26.37 -1.89
N THR A 49 1.38 27.11 -2.67
CA THR A 49 0.98 28.48 -2.35
C THR A 49 -0.30 28.45 -1.54
N GLY A 50 -0.26 28.86 -0.27
CA GLY A 50 -1.41 28.86 0.61
C GLY A 50 -1.83 30.28 1.01
N TYR A 51 -3.11 30.62 0.81
CA TYR A 51 -3.73 31.72 1.53
C TYR A 51 -4.33 31.14 2.82
N LYS A 52 -3.78 31.57 3.96
CA LYS A 52 -4.42 31.42 5.28
C LYS A 52 -4.47 29.98 5.82
N ASN A 53 -3.44 29.63 6.58
CA ASN A 53 -3.43 28.68 7.71
C ASN A 53 -3.88 27.22 7.48
N GLU A 54 -4.16 26.78 6.25
CA GLU A 54 -4.49 25.37 6.00
C GLU A 54 -3.67 24.81 4.85
N PHE A 55 -2.66 24.02 5.20
CA PHE A 55 -2.03 23.08 4.26
C PHE A 55 -2.60 21.69 4.61
N PRO A 56 -3.58 21.16 3.85
CA PRO A 56 -4.14 19.83 4.10
C PRO A 56 -3.06 18.73 4.18
N LEU A 57 -1.96 18.94 3.47
CA LEU A 57 -0.79 18.08 3.54
C LEU A 57 -0.10 18.11 4.92
N VAL A 58 0.02 19.29 5.56
CA VAL A 58 0.61 19.45 6.90
C VAL A 58 -0.33 18.93 7.99
N SER A 59 -1.65 19.04 7.80
CA SER A 59 -2.62 18.48 8.74
C SER A 59 -2.67 16.95 8.69
N ARG A 60 -2.35 16.33 7.54
CA ARG A 60 -2.40 14.88 7.35
C ARG A 60 -1.05 14.16 7.49
N SER A 61 0.08 14.86 7.40
CA SER A 61 1.42 14.26 7.51
C SER A 61 2.13 14.68 8.79
N GLY A 62 2.44 13.71 9.66
CA GLY A 62 3.19 13.94 10.90
C GLY A 62 4.61 14.46 10.64
N ARG A 63 5.30 13.85 9.67
CA ARG A 63 6.68 14.20 9.35
C ARG A 63 6.82 15.58 8.71
N ILE A 64 5.94 15.93 7.77
CA ILE A 64 5.94 17.26 7.16
C ILE A 64 5.64 18.32 8.21
N ARG A 65 4.66 18.05 9.09
CA ARG A 65 4.35 18.93 10.22
C ARG A 65 5.58 19.16 11.08
N LYS A 66 6.26 18.09 11.51
CA LYS A 66 7.48 18.18 12.33
C LYS A 66 8.59 18.96 11.64
N LEU A 67 8.88 18.66 10.37
CA LEU A 67 9.90 19.37 9.59
C LEU A 67 9.58 20.85 9.44
N LEU A 68 8.30 21.21 9.33
CA LEU A 68 7.88 22.61 9.27
C LEU A 68 8.14 23.36 10.58
N LEU A 69 8.01 22.71 11.75
CA LEU A 69 8.32 23.31 13.07
C LEU A 69 9.81 23.55 13.28
N GLU A 70 10.65 22.74 12.65
CA GLU A 70 12.10 22.87 12.73
C GLU A 70 12.64 24.04 11.87
N VAL A 71 11.86 24.53 10.90
CA VAL A 71 12.19 25.70 10.08
C VAL A 71 11.91 26.97 10.88
N LYS A 72 12.97 27.61 11.37
CA LYS A 72 12.87 28.62 12.43
C LYS A 72 12.40 30.03 12.03
N ASP A 73 12.58 30.51 10.80
CA ASP A 73 12.07 31.83 10.40
C ASP A 73 12.46 32.21 8.96
N THR A 74 11.74 31.71 7.96
CA THR A 74 11.84 32.26 6.60
C THR A 74 10.44 32.52 6.05
N LYS A 75 10.27 33.64 5.35
CA LYS A 75 9.03 33.97 4.60
C LYS A 75 8.59 32.87 3.62
N VAL A 76 9.51 31.94 3.30
CA VAL A 76 9.28 30.73 2.50
C VAL A 76 9.77 29.54 3.32
N SER A 77 8.88 28.61 3.64
CA SER A 77 9.26 27.37 4.35
C SER A 77 9.72 26.33 3.33
N ARG A 78 10.94 25.82 3.47
CA ARG A 78 11.51 24.82 2.55
C ARG A 78 11.79 23.51 3.30
N ILE A 79 11.21 22.42 2.83
CA ILE A 79 11.34 21.08 3.40
C ILE A 79 11.97 20.16 2.35
N ASN A 80 12.90 19.31 2.77
CA ASN A 80 13.54 18.34 1.90
C ASN A 80 13.20 16.89 2.33
N LEU A 81 12.70 16.10 1.39
CA LEU A 81 12.37 14.68 1.51
C LEU A 81 13.27 13.86 0.57
N THR A 82 14.59 13.90 0.80
CA THR A 82 15.61 13.23 -0.02
C THR A 82 15.42 11.71 -0.11
N ASP A 83 14.96 11.08 0.97
CA ASP A 83 14.91 9.61 1.10
C ASP A 83 13.50 9.04 0.86
N LEU A 84 12.62 9.79 0.20
CA LEU A 84 11.25 9.34 -0.04
C LEU A 84 11.22 8.18 -1.06
N PRO A 85 10.72 6.99 -0.69
CA PRO A 85 10.54 5.89 -1.63
C PRO A 85 9.53 6.28 -2.73
N GLY A 86 9.84 5.94 -3.98
CA GLY A 86 9.00 6.32 -5.13
C GLY A 86 9.11 7.80 -5.54
N ARG A 87 9.89 8.62 -4.82
CA ARG A 87 10.25 10.00 -5.17
C ARG A 87 9.00 10.88 -5.46
N SER A 88 9.13 11.81 -6.40
CA SER A 88 8.12 12.83 -6.72
C SER A 88 6.79 12.24 -7.13
N ASP A 89 6.80 11.14 -7.88
CA ASP A 89 5.60 10.62 -8.54
C ASP A 89 4.62 10.07 -7.50
N VAL A 90 5.15 9.38 -6.49
CA VAL A 90 4.35 8.84 -5.40
C VAL A 90 3.98 9.92 -4.39
N PHE A 91 4.88 10.88 -4.14
CA PHE A 91 4.55 12.05 -3.33
C PHE A 91 3.38 12.83 -3.90
N GLU A 92 3.32 12.98 -5.22
CA GLU A 92 2.22 13.66 -5.89
C GLU A 92 0.87 12.99 -5.63
N LEU A 93 0.83 11.66 -5.63
CA LEU A 93 -0.38 10.90 -5.26
C LEU A 93 -0.78 11.18 -3.81
N ALA A 94 0.18 11.13 -2.88
CA ALA A 94 -0.10 11.44 -1.48
C ALA A 94 -0.59 12.89 -1.27
N ALA A 95 0.01 13.85 -1.98
CA ALA A 95 -0.41 15.24 -1.97
C ALA A 95 -1.84 15.39 -2.53
N LYS A 96 -2.12 14.82 -3.71
CA LYS A 96 -3.46 14.80 -4.32
C LYS A 96 -4.53 14.31 -3.34
N PHE A 97 -4.26 13.21 -2.65
CA PHE A 97 -5.15 12.68 -1.61
C PHE A 97 -5.42 13.71 -0.51
N CYS A 98 -4.39 14.38 0.01
CA CYS A 98 -4.55 15.40 1.04
C CYS A 98 -5.45 16.56 0.60
N TYR A 99 -5.41 16.93 -0.68
CA TYR A 99 -6.26 17.97 -1.27
C TYR A 99 -7.63 17.45 -1.73
N GLY A 100 -8.00 16.22 -1.39
CA GLY A 100 -9.31 15.64 -1.71
C GLY A 100 -9.47 15.17 -3.16
N VAL A 101 -8.37 15.09 -3.92
CA VAL A 101 -8.38 14.48 -5.24
C VAL A 101 -8.43 12.96 -5.06
N ASN A 102 -9.32 12.30 -5.81
CA ASN A 102 -9.43 10.85 -5.77
C ASN A 102 -8.15 10.22 -6.34
N VAL A 103 -7.49 9.37 -5.53
CA VAL A 103 -6.26 8.68 -5.90
C VAL A 103 -6.59 7.22 -6.12
N GLU A 104 -6.32 6.73 -7.32
CA GLU A 104 -6.50 5.32 -7.66
C GLU A 104 -5.30 4.50 -7.14
N ILE A 105 -5.58 3.59 -6.20
CA ILE A 105 -4.62 2.61 -5.71
C ILE A 105 -4.68 1.40 -6.64
N THR A 106 -3.53 1.00 -7.18
CA THR A 106 -3.39 -0.10 -8.13
C THR A 106 -2.26 -1.02 -7.68
N ILE A 107 -2.22 -2.26 -8.21
CA ILE A 107 -1.15 -3.22 -7.93
C ILE A 107 0.24 -2.65 -8.27
N SER A 108 0.32 -1.77 -9.27
CA SER A 108 1.58 -1.20 -9.74
C SER A 108 2.11 -0.07 -8.86
N ASN A 109 1.24 0.70 -8.20
CA ASN A 109 1.63 1.87 -7.40
C ASN A 109 1.54 1.63 -5.88
N MET A 110 0.74 0.68 -5.43
CA MET A 110 0.35 0.53 -4.03
C MET A 110 1.55 0.34 -3.12
N GLU A 111 2.54 -0.44 -3.54
CA GLU A 111 3.65 -0.80 -2.68
C GLU A 111 4.53 0.43 -2.37
N LEU A 112 4.96 1.15 -3.41
CA LEU A 112 5.71 2.39 -3.25
C LEU A 112 4.88 3.46 -2.54
N LEU A 113 3.57 3.53 -2.82
CA LEU A 113 2.64 4.43 -2.15
C LEU A 113 2.60 4.17 -0.65
N ARG A 114 2.46 2.90 -0.24
CA ARG A 114 2.45 2.51 1.17
C ARG A 114 3.76 2.86 1.86
N CYS A 115 4.90 2.60 1.23
CA CYS A 115 6.20 2.99 1.76
C CYS A 115 6.31 4.51 1.92
N ALA A 116 5.89 5.29 0.93
CA ALA A 116 5.95 6.75 0.96
C ALA A 116 5.04 7.33 2.04
N VAL A 117 3.80 6.83 2.12
CA VAL A 117 2.78 7.24 3.10
C VAL A 117 3.26 6.99 4.53
N ARG A 118 3.89 5.84 4.80
CA ARG A 118 4.49 5.57 6.11
C ARG A 118 5.71 6.44 6.36
N PHE A 119 6.55 6.68 5.36
CA PHE A 119 7.73 7.55 5.48
C PHE A 119 7.36 8.99 5.85
N ILE A 120 6.29 9.54 5.27
CA ILE A 120 5.76 10.88 5.59
C ILE A 120 4.74 10.85 6.74
N GLU A 121 4.55 9.71 7.39
CA GLU A 121 3.65 9.55 8.55
C GLU A 121 2.21 10.01 8.26
N MET A 122 1.67 9.63 7.10
CA MET A 122 0.25 9.80 6.77
C MET A 122 -0.58 8.62 7.29
N ILE A 123 -0.53 8.41 8.61
CA ILE A 123 -1.16 7.31 9.34
C ILE A 123 -2.46 7.75 10.03
N GLU A 124 -3.24 6.76 10.51
CA GLU A 124 -4.52 6.99 11.21
C GLU A 124 -4.37 7.85 12.48
N ASP A 125 -3.27 7.66 13.23
CA ASP A 125 -2.98 8.43 14.45
C ASP A 125 -2.84 9.95 14.19
N ILE A 126 -2.48 10.34 12.96
CA ILE A 126 -2.32 11.75 12.57
C ILE A 126 -3.63 12.34 12.06
N SER A 127 -4.42 11.57 11.31
CA SER A 127 -5.68 12.01 10.73
C SER A 127 -6.59 10.82 10.45
N GLU A 128 -7.88 10.95 10.74
CA GLU A 128 -8.86 9.91 10.46
C GLU A 128 -8.95 9.62 8.95
N LYS A 129 -9.05 8.34 8.57
CA LYS A 129 -9.12 7.88 7.18
C LYS A 129 -7.95 8.44 6.34
N ASN A 130 -6.73 8.36 6.87
CA ASN A 130 -5.54 8.78 6.16
C ASN A 130 -5.12 7.77 5.08
N LEU A 131 -4.16 8.12 4.23
CA LEU A 131 -3.84 7.29 3.07
C LEU A 131 -3.31 5.89 3.44
N ASP A 132 -2.69 5.72 4.61
CA ASP A 132 -2.16 4.42 5.08
C ASP A 132 -3.26 3.36 5.14
N ILE A 133 -4.41 3.67 5.77
CA ILE A 133 -5.51 2.72 5.89
C ILE A 133 -6.12 2.36 4.53
N HIS A 134 -6.12 3.28 3.57
CA HIS A 134 -6.58 2.98 2.20
C HIS A 134 -5.65 1.97 1.50
N THR A 135 -4.33 2.07 1.71
CA THR A 135 -3.39 1.08 1.17
C THR A 135 -3.54 -0.29 1.85
N GLU A 136 -3.80 -0.32 3.16
CA GLU A 136 -4.06 -1.54 3.92
C GLU A 136 -5.36 -2.24 3.50
N VAL A 137 -6.43 -1.48 3.26
CA VAL A 137 -7.70 -2.02 2.76
C VAL A 137 -7.51 -2.60 1.36
N PHE A 138 -6.82 -1.90 0.46
CA PHE A 138 -6.53 -2.42 -0.88
C PHE A 138 -5.72 -3.74 -0.84
N LEU A 139 -4.74 -3.84 0.05
CA LEU A 139 -4.00 -5.09 0.27
C LEU A 139 -4.92 -6.24 0.70
N LYS A 140 -5.81 -6.00 1.64
CA LYS A 140 -6.73 -7.02 2.18
C LYS A 140 -7.79 -7.46 1.19
N ASP A 141 -8.29 -6.54 0.37
CA ASP A 141 -9.44 -6.79 -0.50
C ASP A 141 -9.04 -7.23 -1.90
N ALA A 142 -8.00 -6.62 -2.48
CA ALA A 142 -7.61 -6.86 -3.87
C ALA A 142 -6.37 -7.75 -4.03
N VAL A 143 -5.44 -7.72 -3.06
CA VAL A 143 -4.16 -8.44 -3.18
C VAL A 143 -4.22 -9.80 -2.50
N PHE A 144 -4.45 -9.84 -1.19
CA PHE A 144 -4.40 -11.08 -0.41
C PHE A 144 -5.38 -12.16 -0.85
N PRO A 145 -6.59 -11.88 -1.38
CA PRO A 145 -7.49 -12.94 -1.84
C PRO A 145 -7.09 -13.55 -3.19
N ASN A 146 -6.20 -12.89 -3.95
CA ASN A 146 -5.85 -13.28 -5.31
C ASN A 146 -4.37 -13.71 -5.40
N ILE A 147 -4.12 -14.98 -5.76
CA ILE A 147 -2.77 -15.54 -5.85
C ILE A 147 -1.91 -14.78 -6.87
N SER A 148 -2.47 -14.47 -8.06
CA SER A 148 -1.74 -13.76 -9.12
C SER A 148 -1.33 -12.35 -8.69
N ASN A 149 -2.25 -11.62 -8.05
CA ASN A 149 -1.96 -10.28 -7.53
C ASN A 149 -0.92 -10.35 -6.41
N SER A 150 -1.03 -11.32 -5.50
CA SER A 150 -0.06 -11.51 -4.41
C SER A 150 1.34 -11.84 -4.94
N ILE A 151 1.46 -12.69 -5.97
CA ILE A 151 2.75 -13.01 -6.62
C ILE A 151 3.31 -11.76 -7.32
N SER A 152 2.46 -11.00 -8.01
CA SER A 152 2.89 -9.79 -8.74
C SER A 152 3.45 -8.71 -7.79
N VAL A 153 2.81 -8.52 -6.64
CA VAL A 153 3.29 -7.63 -5.57
C VAL A 153 4.59 -8.22 -4.99
N LEU A 154 4.59 -9.51 -4.63
CA LEU A 154 5.79 -10.15 -4.07
C LEU A 154 7.02 -9.96 -4.97
N HIS A 155 6.89 -10.18 -6.28
CA HIS A 155 7.96 -9.99 -7.26
C HIS A 155 8.48 -8.54 -7.33
N ARG A 156 7.59 -7.54 -7.25
CA ARG A 156 8.02 -6.13 -7.29
C ARG A 156 8.74 -5.73 -5.99
N SER A 157 8.26 -6.24 -4.86
CA SER A 157 8.87 -6.00 -3.55
C SER A 157 10.31 -6.52 -3.42
N GLU A 158 10.73 -7.45 -4.29
CA GLU A 158 12.10 -8.00 -4.33
C GLU A 158 13.18 -6.94 -4.59
N THR A 159 12.81 -5.83 -5.23
CA THR A 159 13.73 -4.74 -5.57
C THR A 159 13.90 -3.70 -4.46
N LEU A 160 13.16 -3.83 -3.35
CA LEU A 160 12.99 -2.78 -2.34
C LEU A 160 13.23 -3.29 -0.91
N LEU A 161 14.13 -4.28 -0.77
CA LEU A 161 14.14 -5.20 0.37
C LEU A 161 14.39 -4.66 1.78
N PRO A 162 15.07 -3.53 2.08
CA PRO A 162 15.10 -3.10 3.48
C PRO A 162 13.73 -2.56 3.93
N VAL A 163 12.96 -1.92 3.04
CA VAL A 163 11.70 -1.24 3.40
C VAL A 163 10.55 -2.24 3.61
N TYR A 164 10.51 -3.34 2.87
CA TYR A 164 9.41 -4.32 2.95
C TYR A 164 9.53 -5.30 4.12
N GLU A 165 10.74 -5.56 4.59
CA GLU A 165 10.98 -6.43 5.74
C GLU A 165 10.51 -5.75 7.03
N GLU A 166 10.73 -4.43 7.17
CA GLU A 166 10.24 -3.63 8.31
C GLU A 166 8.71 -3.62 8.46
N VAL A 167 7.99 -3.74 7.35
CA VAL A 167 6.51 -3.70 7.33
C VAL A 167 5.86 -5.08 7.27
N ASN A 168 6.65 -6.15 7.38
CA ASN A 168 6.21 -7.55 7.38
C ASN A 168 5.34 -7.94 6.15
N LEU A 169 5.38 -7.16 5.07
CA LEU A 169 4.51 -7.37 3.91
C LEU A 169 4.84 -8.68 3.19
N ILE A 170 6.13 -9.02 3.12
CA ILE A 170 6.62 -10.26 2.53
C ILE A 170 5.98 -11.47 3.20
N SER A 171 5.96 -11.50 4.53
CA SER A 171 5.36 -12.59 5.30
C SER A 171 3.84 -12.66 5.09
N GLN A 172 3.16 -11.51 5.04
CA GLN A 172 1.72 -11.46 4.78
C GLN A 172 1.37 -11.98 3.38
N LEU A 173 2.10 -11.57 2.35
CA LEU A 173 1.93 -12.06 0.97
C LEU A 173 2.23 -13.55 0.86
N THR A 174 3.32 -14.01 1.47
CA THR A 174 3.70 -15.43 1.53
C THR A 174 2.59 -16.27 2.16
N ASN A 175 2.03 -15.81 3.28
CA ASN A 175 0.92 -16.46 3.96
C ASN A 175 -0.37 -16.42 3.14
N ALA A 176 -0.65 -15.31 2.44
CA ALA A 176 -1.81 -15.17 1.57
C ALA A 176 -1.75 -16.16 0.40
N ILE A 177 -0.62 -16.23 -0.29
CA ILE A 177 -0.37 -17.22 -1.36
C ILE A 177 -0.59 -18.63 -0.81
N ALA A 178 0.08 -18.98 0.29
CA ALA A 178 -0.03 -20.32 0.87
C ALA A 178 -1.47 -20.67 1.30
N ASN A 179 -2.20 -19.73 1.89
CA ASN A 179 -3.60 -19.93 2.27
C ASN A 179 -4.51 -20.19 1.07
N ASN A 180 -4.36 -19.39 0.01
CA ASN A 180 -5.24 -19.50 -1.16
C ASN A 180 -4.88 -20.70 -2.02
N THR A 181 -3.60 -21.02 -2.19
CA THR A 181 -3.17 -22.27 -2.82
C THR A 181 -3.77 -23.48 -2.10
N CYS A 182 -3.72 -23.51 -0.76
CA CYS A 182 -4.36 -24.58 0.00
C CYS A 182 -5.89 -24.61 -0.17
N LYS A 183 -6.56 -23.46 -0.35
CA LYS A 183 -8.01 -23.43 -0.63
C LYS A 183 -8.33 -23.97 -2.02
N GLU A 184 -7.59 -23.54 -3.05
CA GLU A 184 -7.76 -24.01 -4.43
C GLU A 184 -7.50 -25.52 -4.53
N GLN A 185 -6.45 -26.03 -3.88
CA GLN A 185 -6.14 -27.46 -3.85
C GLN A 185 -7.24 -28.28 -3.18
N LEU A 186 -7.82 -27.83 -2.07
CA LEU A 186 -8.95 -28.52 -1.43
C LEU A 186 -10.19 -28.54 -2.34
N THR A 187 -10.48 -27.44 -3.02
CA THR A 187 -11.62 -27.36 -3.96
C THR A 187 -11.44 -28.32 -5.14
N SER A 188 -10.20 -28.46 -5.62
CA SER A 188 -9.83 -29.42 -6.67
C SER A 188 -9.80 -30.88 -6.19
N GLY A 189 -9.49 -31.13 -4.92
CA GLY A 189 -9.50 -32.46 -4.31
C GLY A 189 -10.93 -32.98 -4.05
N VAL A 190 -11.84 -32.08 -3.64
CA VAL A 190 -13.26 -32.41 -3.42
C VAL A 190 -13.97 -32.75 -4.73
N SER A 191 -13.70 -32.02 -5.81
CA SER A 191 -14.24 -32.34 -7.15
C SER A 191 -13.73 -33.67 -7.71
N LYS A 192 -12.51 -34.09 -7.35
CA LYS A 192 -11.99 -35.44 -7.65
C LYS A 192 -12.68 -36.56 -6.86
N LEU A 193 -13.25 -36.28 -5.68
CA LEU A 193 -14.00 -37.25 -4.89
C LEU A 193 -15.45 -37.41 -5.37
N GLU A 194 -16.08 -36.35 -5.87
CA GLU A 194 -17.45 -36.40 -6.43
C GLU A 194 -17.55 -37.12 -7.79
N CYS A 195 -16.43 -37.32 -8.48
CA CYS A 195 -16.37 -38.05 -9.76
C CYS A 195 -16.28 -39.58 -9.61
N ASN A 196 -16.36 -40.14 -8.40
CA ASN A 196 -16.31 -41.59 -8.15
C ASN A 196 -17.66 -42.31 -8.31
N PHE A 197 -18.63 -41.73 -9.02
CA PHE A 197 -19.79 -42.49 -9.51
C PHE A 197 -19.47 -43.10 -10.88
N PRO A 198 -19.52 -44.43 -11.04
CA PRO A 198 -18.92 -45.09 -12.19
C PRO A 198 -19.79 -44.93 -13.44
N SER A 199 -19.35 -44.13 -14.41
CA SER A 199 -19.82 -44.28 -15.79
C SER A 199 -18.71 -44.01 -16.82
N LYS A 200 -18.05 -45.11 -17.19
CA LYS A 200 -17.18 -45.37 -18.37
C LYS A 200 -15.84 -44.60 -18.52
N PRO A 201 -14.81 -45.28 -19.06
CA PRO A 201 -13.48 -44.71 -19.22
C PRO A 201 -13.42 -43.88 -20.50
N ILE A 202 -13.19 -42.58 -20.36
CA ILE A 202 -12.70 -41.73 -21.46
C ILE A 202 -11.25 -41.43 -21.13
N GLN A 203 -10.37 -41.76 -22.07
CA GLN A 203 -8.97 -41.37 -22.05
C GLN A 203 -8.90 -39.84 -22.01
N CYS A 204 -8.58 -39.26 -20.86
CA CYS A 204 -8.25 -37.85 -20.76
C CYS A 204 -6.76 -37.69 -21.08
N ALA A 205 -6.50 -37.22 -22.30
CA ALA A 205 -5.23 -36.62 -22.67
C ALA A 205 -4.86 -35.51 -21.67
N ASP A 206 -3.61 -35.50 -21.22
CA ASP A 206 -2.86 -34.39 -20.60
C ASP A 206 -3.69 -33.17 -20.18
N SER A 207 -4.60 -33.33 -19.22
CA SER A 207 -5.23 -32.18 -18.59
C SER A 207 -4.25 -31.72 -17.52
N GLU A 208 -3.46 -30.68 -17.81
CA GLU A 208 -2.75 -29.92 -16.79
C GLU A 208 -3.71 -29.74 -15.60
N THR A 209 -3.32 -30.25 -14.42
CA THR A 209 -4.16 -30.11 -13.24
C THR A 209 -4.40 -28.60 -13.08
N PRO A 210 -5.65 -28.11 -12.92
CA PRO A 210 -5.90 -26.70 -12.65
C PRO A 210 -5.22 -26.21 -11.36
N SER A 211 -4.60 -27.12 -10.60
CA SER A 211 -3.75 -26.88 -9.43
C SER A 211 -2.32 -26.41 -9.74
N ASP A 212 -1.78 -26.51 -10.96
CA ASP A 212 -0.33 -26.33 -11.18
C ASP A 212 0.08 -24.95 -11.75
N TRP A 213 -0.89 -24.09 -12.06
CA TRP A 213 -0.64 -22.79 -12.70
C TRP A 213 0.17 -21.82 -11.80
N TRP A 214 -0.13 -21.79 -10.50
CA TRP A 214 0.56 -20.89 -9.56
C TRP A 214 2.03 -21.28 -9.41
N GLY A 215 2.38 -22.55 -9.55
CA GLY A 215 3.77 -23.03 -9.51
C GLY A 215 4.60 -22.45 -10.67
N LYS A 216 4.03 -22.38 -11.87
CA LYS A 216 4.66 -21.72 -13.03
C LYS A 216 4.82 -20.21 -12.80
N SER A 217 3.83 -19.56 -12.18
CA SER A 217 3.88 -18.13 -11.86
C SER A 217 4.92 -17.79 -10.79
N LEU A 218 5.18 -18.69 -9.84
CA LEU A 218 6.22 -18.50 -8.82
C LEU A 218 7.64 -18.55 -9.39
N ALA A 219 7.85 -19.17 -10.56
CA ALA A 219 9.17 -19.26 -11.19
C ALA A 219 9.76 -17.89 -11.59
N VAL A 220 8.94 -16.83 -11.59
CA VAL A 220 9.37 -15.45 -11.85
C VAL A 220 10.07 -14.82 -10.62
N LEU A 221 9.85 -15.37 -9.42
CA LEU A 221 10.45 -14.87 -8.19
C LEU A 221 11.94 -15.26 -8.05
N TYR A 222 12.71 -14.45 -7.34
CA TYR A 222 14.05 -14.81 -6.92
C TYR A 222 14.05 -16.03 -6.00
N GLN A 223 15.17 -16.75 -5.99
CA GLN A 223 15.32 -18.04 -5.31
C GLN A 223 14.91 -17.98 -3.83
N ASP A 224 15.26 -16.92 -3.10
CA ASP A 224 14.95 -16.78 -1.68
C ASP A 224 13.43 -16.65 -1.43
N PHE A 225 12.73 -15.86 -2.25
CA PHE A 225 11.28 -15.67 -2.16
C PHE A 225 10.54 -16.92 -2.58
N PHE A 226 10.97 -17.54 -3.68
CA PHE A 226 10.44 -18.82 -4.14
C PHE A 226 10.49 -19.89 -3.03
N GLN A 227 11.65 -20.04 -2.36
CA GLN A 227 11.81 -20.99 -1.27
C GLN A 227 10.92 -20.67 -0.06
N ARG A 228 10.81 -19.40 0.33
CA ARG A 228 9.93 -18.97 1.43
C ARG A 228 8.46 -19.30 1.15
N VAL A 229 7.99 -19.06 -0.08
CA VAL A 229 6.62 -19.39 -0.50
C VAL A 229 6.40 -20.90 -0.52
N LEU A 230 7.31 -21.67 -1.13
CA LEU A 230 7.19 -23.12 -1.21
C LEU A 230 7.16 -23.78 0.16
N LEU A 231 7.99 -23.32 1.09
CA LEU A 231 8.01 -23.78 2.47
C LEU A 231 6.66 -23.49 3.14
N ALA A 232 6.16 -22.26 3.06
CA ALA A 232 4.89 -21.85 3.67
C ALA A 232 3.69 -22.66 3.14
N VAL A 233 3.64 -22.92 1.83
CA VAL A 233 2.63 -23.79 1.21
C VAL A 233 2.72 -25.21 1.79
N THR A 234 3.92 -25.80 1.78
CA THR A 234 4.15 -27.18 2.23
C THR A 234 3.76 -27.36 3.71
N THR A 235 4.18 -26.44 4.58
CA THR A 235 3.83 -26.47 6.01
C THR A 235 2.32 -26.36 6.23
N LYS A 236 1.63 -25.51 5.48
CA LYS A 236 0.17 -25.38 5.61
C LYS A 236 -0.59 -26.61 5.11
N VAL A 237 -0.12 -27.24 4.03
CA VAL A 237 -0.71 -28.50 3.54
C VAL A 237 -0.56 -29.60 4.60
N LEU A 238 0.66 -29.81 5.11
CA LEU A 238 0.94 -30.81 6.14
C LEU A 238 0.07 -30.62 7.40
N ASN A 239 -0.03 -29.39 7.90
CA ASN A 239 -0.85 -29.09 9.08
C ASN A 239 -2.35 -29.37 8.87
N LYS A 240 -2.87 -29.15 7.65
CA LYS A 240 -4.26 -29.46 7.33
C LYS A 240 -4.52 -30.96 7.21
N THR A 241 -3.57 -31.73 6.68
CA THR A 241 -3.67 -33.20 6.63
C THR A 241 -3.70 -33.78 8.04
N LEU A 242 -2.80 -33.34 8.93
CA LEU A 242 -2.78 -33.78 10.33
C LEU A 242 -4.04 -33.36 11.11
N SER A 243 -4.69 -32.25 10.75
CA SER A 243 -5.93 -31.80 11.40
C SER A 243 -7.19 -32.54 10.89
N ALA A 244 -7.10 -33.29 9.79
CA ALA A 244 -8.21 -34.07 9.23
C ALA A 244 -8.22 -35.52 9.72
N GLU A 245 -7.18 -35.95 10.45
CA GLU A 245 -7.01 -37.32 10.98
C GLU A 245 -7.46 -37.46 12.45
N PHE A 246 -8.01 -36.39 13.07
CA PHE A 246 -8.60 -36.38 14.42
C PHE A 246 -10.03 -35.84 14.38
#